data_AF-A0A1E7HHT3-F1
#
_entry.id   AF-A0A1E7HHT3-F1
#
_cell.length_a   1.000
_cell.length_b   1.000
_cell.length_c   1.000
_cell.angle_alpha   90.00
_cell.angle_beta   90.00
_cell.angle_gamma   90.00
#
_symmetry.space_group_name_H-M   'P 1'
#
loop_
_entity.id
_entity.type
_entity.pdbx_description
1 polymer ?
#
loop_
_entity_poly.entity_id
_entity_poly.type
_entity_poly.pdbx_seq_one_letter_code
_entity_poly.pdbx_strand_id
1 'polypeptide(L)'
;MITYRRNPAAIAWALLQVLLLALLLALLLVPSTGWAAKSNTEFNVEGGAVKKENLFNLFFGGAPLMPTQHGTVIVEAYHDKNDNQLRDVGEESLDKVVVCIVEEIVYPVPAFIPGLDNGMNYIFLFEGEGFQPSIKKKNVFIKKRGQIIRIDVPCRRDPLQEVHAQLGR
;
A
#
# COMPACT_ATOMS: atom_id res chain seq x y z
N MET A 1 1.24 61.17 71.31
CA MET A 1 0.27 60.64 70.32
C MET A 1 0.80 61.00 68.95
N ILE A 2 1.60 60.11 68.34
CA ILE A 2 2.30 60.37 67.07
C ILE A 2 1.53 59.69 65.95
N THR A 3 0.99 60.48 65.04
CA THR A 3 0.20 60.06 63.88
C THR A 3 1.13 59.63 62.74
N TYR A 4 1.11 58.35 62.39
CA TYR A 4 1.95 57.78 61.34
C TYR A 4 1.32 58.07 59.95
N ARG A 5 1.84 59.10 59.26
CA ARG A 5 1.51 59.38 57.85
C ARG A 5 2.04 58.22 56.99
N ARG A 6 1.15 57.40 56.42
CA ARG A 6 1.51 56.37 55.42
C ARG A 6 2.08 57.07 54.18
N ASN A 7 3.37 56.88 53.93
CA ASN A 7 4.05 57.43 52.77
C ASN A 7 3.69 56.56 51.54
N PRO A 8 3.04 57.10 50.49
CA PRO A 8 2.56 56.29 49.36
C PRO A 8 3.72 55.62 48.59
N ALA A 9 4.92 56.21 48.64
CA ALA A 9 6.13 55.63 48.09
C ALA A 9 6.54 54.31 48.76
N ALA A 10 6.31 54.16 50.07
CA ALA A 10 6.64 52.91 50.78
C ALA A 10 5.71 51.76 50.39
N ILE A 11 4.46 52.07 50.06
CA ILE A 11 3.47 51.08 49.60
C ILE A 11 3.80 50.63 48.17
N ALA A 12 4.20 51.56 47.30
CA ALA A 12 4.65 51.24 45.95
C ALA A 12 5.89 50.33 45.95
N TRP A 13 6.85 50.60 46.84
CA TRP A 13 8.03 49.74 47.02
C TRP A 13 7.70 48.35 47.55
N ALA A 14 6.79 48.24 48.50
CA ALA A 14 6.34 46.95 49.02
C ALA A 14 5.62 46.12 47.94
N LEU A 15 4.78 46.75 47.11
CA LEU A 15 4.09 46.09 46.00
C LEU A 15 5.08 45.63 44.91
N LEU A 16 6.09 46.45 44.60
CA LEU A 16 7.16 46.08 43.68
C LEU A 16 7.94 44.86 44.18
N GLN A 17 8.26 44.81 45.48
CA GLN A 17 8.96 43.68 46.08
C GLN A 17 8.12 42.40 46.03
N VAL A 18 6.83 42.46 46.32
CA VAL A 18 5.93 41.29 46.25
C VAL A 18 5.78 40.79 44.81
N LEU A 19 5.67 41.70 43.84
CA LEU A 19 5.57 41.34 42.42
C LEU A 19 6.87 40.70 41.91
N LEU A 20 8.02 41.22 42.34
CA LEU A 20 9.33 40.66 42.02
C LEU A 20 9.50 39.25 42.62
N LEU A 21 9.05 39.04 43.85
CA LEU A 21 9.08 37.73 44.52
C LEU A 21 8.17 36.71 43.82
N ALA A 22 6.98 37.14 43.39
CA ALA A 22 6.05 36.30 42.65
C ALA A 22 6.61 35.91 41.26
N LEU A 23 7.30 36.83 40.58
CA LEU A 23 7.97 36.56 39.31
C LEU A 23 9.14 35.57 39.48
N LEU A 24 9.92 35.71 40.55
CA LEU A 24 11.04 34.83 40.88
C LEU A 24 10.54 33.41 41.21
N LEU A 25 9.41 33.30 41.92
CA LEU A 25 8.75 32.02 42.19
C LEU A 25 8.22 31.37 40.90
N ALA A 26 7.61 32.14 40.01
CA ALA A 26 7.13 31.63 38.71
C ALA A 26 8.28 31.10 37.84
N LEU A 27 9.48 31.71 37.90
CA LEU A 27 10.67 31.21 37.20
C LEU A 27 11.16 29.86 37.74
N LEU A 28 10.98 29.59 39.04
CA LEU A 28 11.35 28.31 39.66
C LEU A 28 10.37 27.17 39.33
N LEU A 29 9.16 27.49 38.84
CA LEU A 29 8.14 26.52 38.45
C LEU A 29 8.16 26.13 36.97
N VAL A 30 9.09 26.69 36.17
CA VAL A 30 9.25 26.24 34.78
C VAL A 30 9.95 24.88 34.79
N PRO A 31 9.35 23.81 34.22
CA PRO A 31 10.05 22.55 34.05
C PRO A 31 11.27 22.80 33.17
N SER A 32 12.46 22.57 33.72
CA SER A 32 13.67 22.50 32.92
C SER A 32 13.48 21.37 31.91
N THR A 33 13.38 21.71 30.63
CA THR A 33 13.72 20.76 29.56
C THR A 33 15.22 20.51 29.67
N GLY A 34 15.56 19.63 30.62
CA GLY A 34 16.92 19.18 30.87
C GLY A 34 17.47 18.47 29.65
N TRP A 35 18.12 19.23 28.78
CA TRP A 35 19.29 18.75 28.06
C TRP A 35 20.43 18.63 29.06
N ALA A 36 20.50 17.48 29.72
CA ALA A 36 21.68 17.04 30.46
C ALA A 36 21.82 15.52 30.31
N ALA A 37 23.05 15.13 30.01
CA ALA A 37 23.43 13.86 29.46
C ALA A 37 23.45 12.71 30.50
N LYS A 38 23.23 11.49 29.96
CA LYS A 38 23.86 10.22 30.34
C LYS A 38 23.60 9.70 31.78
N SER A 39 22.62 8.82 31.91
CA SER A 39 22.63 7.75 32.93
C SER A 39 22.55 6.38 32.25
N ASN A 40 23.45 5.49 32.66
CA ASN A 40 23.44 4.07 32.35
C ASN A 40 22.30 3.38 33.10
N THR A 41 21.90 2.20 32.59
CA THR A 41 20.83 1.25 32.97
C THR A 41 19.53 1.52 32.19
N GLU A 42 19.11 0.68 31.25
CA GLU A 42 19.00 -0.77 31.35
C GLU A 42 18.96 -1.37 29.93
N PHE A 43 19.80 -2.37 29.66
CA PHE A 43 19.79 -3.11 28.41
C PHE A 43 18.55 -4.02 28.40
N ASN A 44 17.43 -3.46 27.98
CA ASN A 44 16.20 -4.23 27.80
C ASN A 44 16.33 -5.01 26.47
N VAL A 45 16.89 -6.22 26.56
CA VAL A 45 16.74 -7.20 25.49
C VAL A 45 15.29 -7.64 25.49
N GLU A 46 14.44 -6.88 24.80
CA GLU A 46 13.22 -7.48 24.28
C GLU A 46 13.65 -8.62 23.36
N GLY A 47 13.40 -9.84 23.83
CA GLY A 47 13.69 -11.11 23.17
C GLY A 47 12.82 -11.32 21.92
N GLY A 48 12.92 -10.42 20.95
CA GLY A 48 12.55 -10.65 19.56
C GLY A 48 13.82 -10.82 18.76
N ALA A 49 14.17 -12.07 18.47
CA ALA A 49 15.34 -12.51 17.69
C ALA A 49 16.10 -11.38 16.99
N VAL A 50 17.22 -10.94 17.58
CA VAL A 50 18.20 -10.09 16.90
C VAL A 50 18.58 -10.81 15.61
N LYS A 51 18.00 -10.38 14.48
CA LYS A 51 18.46 -10.81 13.16
C LYS A 51 19.95 -10.52 13.18
N LYS A 52 20.75 -11.58 13.10
CA LYS A 52 22.21 -11.51 13.03
C LYS A 52 22.55 -10.58 11.86
N GLU A 53 22.74 -9.30 12.14
CA GLU A 53 23.06 -8.32 11.12
C GLU A 53 24.46 -8.66 10.63
N ASN A 54 24.52 -9.17 9.40
CA ASN A 54 25.78 -9.51 8.77
C ASN A 54 26.45 -8.22 8.34
N LEU A 55 27.75 -8.04 8.63
CA LEU A 55 28.53 -6.87 8.18
C LEU A 55 28.38 -6.63 6.67
N PHE A 56 28.16 -7.70 5.89
CA PHE A 56 27.82 -7.61 4.47
C PHE A 56 26.56 -6.78 4.18
N ASN A 57 25.52 -6.84 5.01
CA ASN A 57 24.28 -6.07 4.81
C ASN A 57 24.49 -4.57 5.05
N LEU A 58 25.47 -4.18 5.88
CA LEU A 58 25.78 -2.78 6.16
C LEU A 58 26.50 -2.11 4.97
N PHE A 59 27.32 -2.86 4.24
CA PHE A 59 28.09 -2.34 3.10
C PHE A 59 27.38 -2.50 1.75
N PHE A 60 26.61 -3.57 1.56
CA PHE A 60 25.99 -3.90 0.28
C PHE A 60 24.46 -3.70 0.26
N GLY A 61 23.86 -3.30 1.39
CA GLY A 61 22.41 -3.36 1.59
C GLY A 61 21.92 -4.80 1.80
N GLY A 62 20.67 -4.95 2.23
CA GLY A 62 20.04 -6.28 2.26
C GLY A 62 19.97 -6.87 0.85
N ALA A 63 20.15 -8.19 0.73
CA ALA A 63 19.98 -8.86 -0.56
C ALA A 63 18.63 -8.47 -1.18
N PRO A 64 18.58 -8.08 -2.47
CA PRO A 64 17.33 -7.76 -3.12
C PRO A 64 16.38 -8.97 -3.02
N LEU A 65 15.08 -8.70 -2.88
CA LEU A 65 14.06 -9.75 -2.89
C LEU A 65 14.25 -10.57 -4.17
N MET A 66 14.53 -11.88 -4.02
CA MET A 66 14.77 -12.72 -5.19
C MET A 66 13.51 -12.74 -6.09
N PRO A 67 13.64 -12.59 -7.42
CA PRO A 67 12.51 -12.63 -8.36
C PRO A 67 11.60 -13.86 -8.20
N THR A 68 12.14 -14.93 -7.63
CA THR A 68 11.45 -16.20 -7.38
C THR A 68 10.42 -16.15 -6.26
N GLN A 69 10.29 -15.05 -5.52
CA GLN A 69 9.29 -14.96 -4.43
C GLN A 69 7.87 -14.73 -4.94
N HIS A 70 7.72 -14.17 -6.13
CA HIS A 70 6.44 -13.77 -6.68
C HIS A 70 5.85 -14.85 -7.59
N GLY A 71 4.52 -14.93 -7.64
CA GLY A 71 3.77 -15.64 -8.64
C GLY A 71 3.67 -14.85 -9.94
N THR A 72 3.17 -15.52 -10.97
CA THR A 72 2.96 -14.95 -12.29
C THR A 72 1.65 -15.48 -12.86
N VAL A 73 0.86 -14.59 -13.46
CA VAL A 73 -0.36 -14.95 -14.16
C VAL A 73 -0.19 -14.67 -15.66
N ILE A 74 -0.59 -15.64 -16.47
CA ILE A 74 -0.70 -15.52 -17.93
C ILE A 74 -2.18 -15.54 -18.26
N VAL A 75 -2.64 -14.52 -18.99
CA VAL A 75 -4.03 -14.41 -19.44
C VAL A 75 -4.06 -14.49 -20.95
N GLU A 76 -4.90 -15.37 -21.49
CA GLU A 76 -5.15 -15.52 -22.93
C GLU A 76 -6.67 -15.48 -23.16
N ALA A 77 -7.12 -14.88 -24.26
CA ALA A 77 -8.54 -14.86 -24.64
C ALA A 77 -8.74 -15.56 -25.98
N TYR A 78 -9.87 -16.22 -26.14
CA TYR A 78 -10.24 -16.91 -27.38
C TYR A 78 -11.73 -16.78 -27.66
N HIS A 79 -12.08 -16.87 -28.94
CA HIS A 79 -13.47 -16.90 -29.36
C HIS A 79 -14.05 -18.30 -29.19
N ASP A 80 -14.88 -18.46 -28.16
CA ASP A 80 -15.62 -19.68 -27.87
C ASP A 80 -16.88 -19.72 -28.74
N LYS A 81 -16.80 -20.48 -29.84
CA LYS A 81 -17.86 -20.54 -30.86
C LYS A 81 -18.95 -21.54 -30.51
N ASN A 82 -18.60 -22.58 -29.77
CA ASN A 82 -19.50 -23.69 -29.43
C ASN A 82 -20.02 -23.61 -27.98
N ASP A 83 -19.58 -22.59 -27.23
CA ASP A 83 -19.98 -22.29 -25.87
C ASP A 83 -19.62 -23.39 -24.85
N ASN A 84 -18.52 -24.09 -25.08
CA ASN A 84 -18.09 -25.16 -24.17
C ASN A 84 -17.08 -24.69 -23.11
N GLN A 85 -16.64 -23.43 -23.16
CA GLN A 85 -15.67 -22.81 -22.25
C GLN A 85 -14.31 -23.52 -22.22
N LEU A 86 -14.03 -24.35 -23.22
CA LEU A 86 -12.77 -25.03 -23.42
C LEU A 86 -12.16 -24.54 -24.71
N ARG A 87 -10.84 -24.33 -24.68
CA ARG A 87 -10.14 -23.92 -25.89
C ARG A 87 -9.99 -25.11 -26.83
N ASP A 88 -10.75 -25.11 -27.91
CA ASP A 88 -10.74 -26.14 -28.93
C ASP A 88 -9.80 -25.83 -30.10
N VAL A 89 -9.46 -26.88 -30.87
CA VAL A 89 -8.64 -26.73 -32.08
C VAL A 89 -9.43 -25.94 -33.13
N GLY A 90 -8.86 -24.84 -33.61
CA GLY A 90 -9.46 -23.97 -34.63
C GLY A 90 -10.19 -22.75 -34.08
N GLU A 91 -10.24 -22.58 -32.76
CA GLU A 91 -10.68 -21.35 -32.13
C GLU A 91 -9.61 -20.26 -32.23
N GLU A 92 -10.06 -19.05 -32.58
CA GLU A 92 -9.18 -17.90 -32.80
C GLU A 92 -8.81 -17.23 -31.47
N SER A 93 -7.54 -16.84 -31.34
CA SER A 93 -7.08 -15.99 -30.24
C SER A 93 -7.58 -14.57 -30.43
N LEU A 94 -8.00 -13.94 -29.35
CA LEU A 94 -8.51 -12.57 -29.33
C LEU A 94 -7.44 -11.62 -28.80
N ASP A 95 -6.57 -11.17 -29.70
CA ASP A 95 -5.45 -10.30 -29.35
C ASP A 95 -5.89 -8.83 -29.24
N LYS A 96 -5.67 -8.25 -28.06
CA LYS A 96 -5.94 -6.86 -27.67
C LYS A 96 -7.41 -6.44 -27.68
N VAL A 97 -8.32 -7.39 -27.88
CA VAL A 97 -9.78 -7.17 -27.87
C VAL A 97 -10.35 -7.21 -26.45
N VAL A 98 -9.68 -7.97 -25.57
CA VAL A 98 -10.05 -8.13 -24.16
C VAL A 98 -8.99 -7.43 -23.31
N VAL A 99 -9.44 -6.79 -22.24
CA VAL A 99 -8.60 -6.25 -21.19
C VAL A 99 -8.82 -7.01 -19.88
N CYS A 100 -7.75 -7.15 -19.12
CA CYS A 100 -7.74 -7.71 -17.79
C CYS A 100 -7.38 -6.62 -16.79
N ILE A 101 -8.17 -6.45 -15.74
CA ILE A 101 -7.96 -5.43 -14.72
C ILE A 101 -7.61 -6.12 -13.41
N VAL A 102 -6.48 -5.74 -12.83
CA VAL A 102 -5.97 -6.25 -11.55
C VAL A 102 -5.47 -5.06 -10.75
N GLU A 103 -6.01 -4.85 -9.54
CA GLU A 103 -5.61 -3.74 -8.66
C GLU A 103 -5.60 -2.38 -9.36
N GLU A 104 -6.66 -2.10 -10.15
CA GLU A 104 -6.83 -0.86 -10.92
C GLU A 104 -5.86 -0.70 -12.13
N ILE A 105 -4.96 -1.67 -12.35
CA ILE A 105 -4.09 -1.69 -13.52
C ILE A 105 -4.76 -2.45 -14.66
N VAL A 106 -4.83 -1.82 -15.83
CA VAL A 106 -5.42 -2.40 -17.04
C VAL A 106 -4.34 -3.03 -17.91
N TYR A 107 -4.50 -4.32 -18.21
CA TYR A 107 -3.62 -5.10 -19.07
C TYR A 107 -4.34 -5.55 -20.34
N PRO A 108 -3.89 -5.18 -21.54
CA PRO A 108 -4.42 -5.76 -22.77
C PRO A 108 -4.05 -7.25 -22.85
N VAL A 109 -5.02 -8.11 -23.22
CA VAL A 109 -4.85 -9.55 -23.35
C VAL A 109 -4.39 -9.90 -24.78
N PRO A 110 -3.45 -10.83 -25.01
CA PRO A 110 -2.76 -11.65 -24.02
C PRO A 110 -1.85 -10.85 -23.09
N ALA A 111 -1.89 -11.17 -21.80
CA ALA A 111 -1.19 -10.45 -20.75
C ALA A 111 -0.27 -11.38 -19.95
N PHE A 112 0.91 -10.86 -19.60
CA PHE A 112 1.84 -11.48 -18.68
C PHE A 112 1.99 -10.59 -17.46
N ILE A 113 1.50 -11.05 -16.30
CA ILE A 113 1.41 -10.26 -15.06
C ILE A 113 2.33 -10.92 -14.01
N PRO A 114 3.60 -10.47 -13.90
CA PRO A 114 4.53 -10.94 -12.89
C PRO A 114 4.37 -10.17 -11.57
N GLY A 115 5.13 -10.56 -10.55
CA GLY A 115 5.25 -9.76 -9.32
C GLY A 115 4.12 -9.94 -8.31
N LEU A 116 3.25 -10.95 -8.49
CA LEU A 116 2.15 -11.23 -7.56
C LEU A 116 2.68 -11.85 -6.26
N ASP A 117 2.34 -11.28 -5.12
CA ASP A 117 2.84 -11.72 -3.81
C ASP A 117 2.33 -13.10 -3.43
N ASN A 118 3.23 -13.92 -2.89
CA ASN A 118 2.90 -15.23 -2.37
C ASN A 118 2.06 -15.12 -1.09
N GLY A 119 1.01 -15.93 -1.00
CA GLY A 119 0.05 -15.93 0.11
C GLY A 119 -1.06 -14.89 -0.04
N MET A 120 -1.14 -14.19 -1.19
CA MET A 120 -2.16 -13.17 -1.44
C MET A 120 -3.21 -13.65 -2.45
N ASN A 121 -4.41 -13.05 -2.34
CA ASN A 121 -5.51 -13.24 -3.28
C ASN A 121 -5.66 -12.00 -4.16
N TYR A 122 -5.76 -12.24 -5.46
CA TYR A 122 -5.93 -11.20 -6.47
C TYR A 122 -7.27 -11.37 -7.18
N ILE A 123 -7.92 -10.25 -7.48
CA ILE A 123 -9.16 -10.20 -8.24
C ILE A 123 -8.82 -9.76 -9.66
N PHE A 124 -9.14 -10.62 -10.62
CA PHE A 124 -9.01 -10.36 -12.05
C PHE A 124 -10.40 -10.06 -12.59
N LEU A 125 -10.58 -8.88 -13.18
CA LEU A 125 -11.78 -8.51 -13.92
C LEU A 125 -11.49 -8.55 -15.42
N PHE A 126 -12.47 -8.91 -16.22
CA PHE A 126 -12.34 -9.02 -17.67
C PHE A 126 -13.42 -8.23 -18.37
N GLU A 127 -13.00 -7.42 -19.33
CA GLU A 127 -13.87 -6.61 -20.17
C GLU A 127 -13.39 -6.76 -21.62
N GLY A 128 -14.29 -6.67 -22.59
CA GLY A 128 -13.93 -6.78 -23.99
C GLY A 128 -14.83 -5.93 -24.86
N GLU A 129 -14.29 -5.50 -26.00
CA GLU A 129 -14.99 -4.70 -27.01
C GLU A 129 -15.31 -5.60 -28.21
N GLY A 130 -16.57 -5.67 -28.65
CA GLY A 130 -17.00 -6.59 -29.72
C GLY A 130 -17.01 -8.07 -29.33
N PHE A 131 -16.35 -8.42 -28.24
CA PHE A 131 -16.34 -9.75 -27.66
C PHE A 131 -16.60 -9.66 -26.16
N GLN A 132 -17.65 -10.32 -25.70
CA GLN A 132 -18.02 -10.40 -24.30
C GLN A 132 -17.34 -11.62 -23.64
N PRO A 133 -16.49 -11.42 -22.63
CA PRO A 133 -15.96 -12.52 -21.81
C PRO A 133 -17.09 -13.24 -21.06
N SER A 134 -17.10 -14.57 -21.14
CA SER A 134 -18.00 -15.42 -20.34
C SER A 134 -17.63 -15.38 -18.86
N ILE A 135 -16.34 -15.18 -18.55
CA ILE A 135 -15.82 -15.00 -17.20
C ILE A 135 -15.57 -13.51 -16.98
N LYS A 136 -16.41 -12.84 -16.18
CA LYS A 136 -16.23 -11.41 -15.85
C LYS A 136 -15.29 -11.15 -14.68
N LYS A 137 -15.17 -12.12 -13.76
CA LYS A 137 -14.37 -12.01 -12.54
C LYS A 137 -13.77 -13.36 -12.16
N LYS A 138 -12.50 -13.36 -11.76
CA LYS A 138 -11.80 -14.54 -11.25
C LYS A 138 -10.92 -14.18 -10.06
N ASN A 139 -11.04 -14.95 -8.97
CA ASN A 139 -10.15 -14.82 -7.81
C ASN A 139 -8.98 -15.79 -7.99
N VAL A 140 -7.76 -15.30 -7.78
CA VAL A 140 -6.53 -16.07 -7.97
C VAL A 140 -5.70 -15.99 -6.70
N PHE A 141 -5.43 -17.14 -6.09
CA PHE A 141 -4.56 -17.25 -4.93
C PHE A 141 -3.17 -17.72 -5.34
N ILE A 142 -2.13 -16.95 -4.99
CA ILE A 142 -0.75 -17.35 -5.19
C ILE A 142 -0.31 -18.19 -3.99
N LYS A 143 -0.32 -19.51 -4.15
CA LYS A 143 -0.03 -20.46 -3.06
C LYS A 143 1.45 -20.70 -2.84
N LYS A 144 2.25 -20.62 -3.91
CA LYS A 144 3.67 -20.96 -3.89
C LYS A 144 4.49 -19.88 -4.57
N ARG A 145 5.72 -19.74 -4.09
CA ARG A 145 6.78 -18.94 -4.72
C ARG A 145 7.01 -19.42 -6.15
N GLY A 146 7.10 -18.49 -7.11
CA GLY A 146 7.31 -18.80 -8.52
C GLY A 146 6.15 -19.52 -9.21
N GLN A 147 4.95 -19.55 -8.61
CA GLN A 147 3.80 -20.22 -9.22
C GLN A 147 3.37 -19.49 -10.50
N ILE A 148 3.24 -20.25 -11.59
CA ILE A 148 2.66 -19.76 -12.85
C ILE A 148 1.22 -20.25 -12.94
N ILE A 149 0.29 -19.32 -13.16
CA ILE A 149 -1.14 -19.61 -13.31
C ILE A 149 -1.56 -19.14 -14.70
N ARG A 150 -2.24 -20.01 -15.44
CA ARG A 150 -2.81 -19.67 -16.75
C ARG A 150 -4.31 -19.47 -16.62
N ILE A 151 -4.82 -18.43 -17.25
CA ILE A 151 -6.23 -18.10 -17.31
C ILE A 151 -6.60 -17.97 -18.78
N ASP A 152 -7.34 -18.95 -19.27
CA ASP A 152 -7.99 -18.86 -20.57
C ASP A 152 -9.38 -18.22 -20.39
N VAL A 153 -9.63 -17.16 -21.15
CA VAL A 153 -10.85 -16.36 -21.10
C VAL A 153 -11.68 -16.67 -22.35
N PRO A 154 -12.72 -17.52 -22.23
CA PRO A 154 -13.67 -17.72 -23.33
C PRO A 154 -14.49 -16.46 -23.55
N CYS A 155 -14.62 -16.07 -24.81
CA CYS A 155 -15.39 -14.91 -25.22
C CYS A 155 -16.36 -15.27 -26.33
N ARG A 156 -17.52 -14.61 -26.32
CA ARG A 156 -18.49 -14.67 -27.43
C ARG A 156 -18.57 -13.30 -28.10
N ARG A 157 -18.93 -13.24 -29.37
CA ARG A 157 -19.21 -11.95 -30.02
C ARG A 157 -20.36 -11.23 -29.34
N ASP A 158 -20.26 -9.92 -29.24
CA ASP A 158 -21.36 -9.07 -28.79
C ASP A 158 -22.44 -8.99 -29.89
N PRO A 159 -23.68 -9.48 -29.65
CA PRO A 159 -24.76 -9.44 -30.63
C PRO A 159 -25.08 -8.02 -31.11
N LEU A 160 -24.87 -6.99 -30.28
CA LEU A 160 -25.21 -5.60 -30.60
C LEU A 160 -24.28 -5.03 -31.68
N GLN A 161 -23.03 -5.48 -31.72
CA GLN A 161 -22.04 -4.99 -32.68
C GLN A 161 -22.19 -5.69 -34.06
N GLU A 162 -22.73 -6.91 -34.09
CA GLU A 162 -23.08 -7.60 -35.35
C GLU A 162 -24.22 -6.91 -36.12
N VAL A 163 -25.21 -6.36 -35.41
CA VAL A 163 -26.34 -5.65 -36.03
C VAL A 163 -25.86 -4.37 -36.73
N HIS A 164 -24.95 -3.62 -36.11
CA HIS A 164 -24.37 -2.41 -36.72
C HIS A 164 -23.47 -2.73 -37.92
N ALA A 165 -22.76 -3.86 -37.92
CA ALA A 165 -21.94 -4.31 -39.05
C ALA A 165 -22.79 -4.76 -40.26
N GLN A 166 -24.03 -5.22 -40.04
CA GLN A 166 -24.94 -5.66 -41.10
C GLN A 166 -25.75 -4.52 -41.73
N LEU A 167 -26.04 -3.45 -40.98
CA LEU A 167 -26.78 -2.27 -41.45
C LEU A 167 -25.91 -1.23 -42.19
N GLY A 168 -24.58 -1.39 -42.18
CA GLY A 168 -23.62 -0.49 -42.82
C GLY A 168 -23.09 -0.94 -44.18
N ARG A 169 -23.71 -1.94 -44.84
CA ARG A 169 -23.40 -2.36 -46.22
C ARG A 169 -24.57 -2.13 -47.17
#